data_AF-A0A349ZQI6-F1
#
_entry.id   AF-A0A349ZQI6-F1
#
_cell.length_a   1.000
_cell.length_b   1.000
_cell.length_c   1.000
_cell.angle_alpha   90.00
_cell.angle_beta   90.00
_cell.angle_gamma   90.00
#
_symmetry.space_group_name_H-M   'P 1'
#
loop_
_entity.id
_entity.type
_entity.pdbx_description
1 polymer ?
#
loop_
_entity_poly.entity_id
_entity_poly.type
_entity_poly.pdbx_seq_one_letter_code
_entity_poly.pdbx_strand_id
1 'polypeptide(L)'
;MKKPKRLLSLILILILLSGCAKRKTEIVLTTDFEENEVFRIDDSSCMKNEVMVYLVNSENSYDILFGPGIWKTKLPVKESSLSASAGAQANPDNKISVSMDNSSPSEITVEEKYKETILARLAQIKALNLLAKKRGLTLSEEEEQKIQAAARFYMDSLNEQETELLDVTVDDIYNMYRDYAIADKLYHEVTDSIEPEISDDAARTITVGSILVKTYKTDPYGKRINYSEEDTRKAYERALEIKSKLDEGTEFDVLADSYYNEDTQSEYTFGRGVMPYALENAAFSLGIGEVSDIIKTEYGYHIIKCRSTFNKEETEKNKLAIINKTRQDSFNALYDEFVTGLKSNLNEPLWKSISYEKTDDINTTGFFDIYDSYFTVIHDEHAPSSKDL
;
A
#
# COMPACT_ATOMS: atom_id res chain seq x y z
N MET A 1 -10.48 25.27 -26.58
CA MET A 1 -10.49 25.05 -25.11
C MET A 1 -10.26 23.57 -24.85
N LYS A 2 -9.17 23.19 -24.15
CA LYS A 2 -8.90 21.78 -23.79
C LYS A 2 -9.56 21.51 -22.43
N LYS A 3 -10.35 20.44 -22.31
CA LYS A 3 -10.88 19.99 -21.01
C LYS A 3 -9.71 19.62 -20.09
N PRO A 4 -9.69 20.00 -18.80
CA PRO A 4 -8.68 19.52 -17.88
C PRO A 4 -8.85 18.01 -17.70
N LYS A 5 -7.76 17.26 -17.84
CA LYS A 5 -7.74 15.86 -17.41
C LYS A 5 -7.80 15.86 -15.88
N ARG A 6 -8.96 15.54 -15.32
CA ARG A 6 -9.04 15.18 -13.89
C ARG A 6 -8.28 13.86 -13.74
N LEU A 7 -7.11 13.93 -13.12
CA LEU A 7 -6.45 12.75 -12.58
C LEU A 7 -7.37 12.27 -11.44
N LEU A 8 -8.00 11.10 -11.58
CA LEU A 8 -8.68 10.48 -10.44
C LEU A 8 -7.60 10.18 -9.41
N SER A 9 -7.56 10.97 -8.34
CA SER A 9 -6.64 10.75 -7.23
C SER A 9 -7.21 9.65 -6.37
N LEU A 10 -7.05 8.41 -6.83
CA LEU A 10 -7.50 7.19 -6.16
C LEU A 10 -6.55 6.91 -4.98
N ILE A 11 -6.60 7.80 -3.99
CA ILE A 11 -5.81 7.82 -2.75
C ILE A 11 -6.79 7.81 -1.57
N LEU A 12 -7.63 6.78 -1.52
CA LEU A 12 -8.02 6.22 -0.24
C LEU A 12 -6.89 5.26 0.14
N ILE A 13 -6.01 5.69 1.05
CA ILE A 13 -4.92 4.85 1.59
C ILE A 13 -5.56 3.83 2.54
N LEU A 14 -6.24 2.84 1.97
CA LEU A 14 -6.61 1.65 2.70
C LEU A 14 -5.35 0.79 2.82
N ILE A 15 -4.74 0.90 3.99
CA ILE A 15 -3.37 0.44 4.22
C ILE A 15 -3.32 -1.07 4.02
N LEU A 16 -2.49 -1.50 3.07
CA LEU A 16 -2.14 -2.90 2.91
C LEU A 16 -1.33 -3.34 4.14
N LEU A 17 -1.94 -4.11 5.05
CA LEU A 17 -1.33 -4.61 6.28
C LEU A 17 -0.88 -6.07 6.14
N SER A 18 0.40 -6.32 6.46
CA SER A 18 1.03 -7.64 6.46
C SER A 18 1.30 -8.07 7.90
N GLY A 19 0.23 -8.47 8.58
CA GLY A 19 0.22 -9.03 9.92
C GLY A 19 -0.74 -10.21 9.95
N CYS A 20 -0.38 -11.28 10.65
CA CYS A 20 -0.95 -12.61 10.45
C CYS A 20 -0.41 -13.59 11.54
N ALA A 21 -0.96 -14.80 11.75
CA ALA A 21 -0.35 -15.80 12.66
C ALA A 21 -0.86 -17.25 12.46
N LYS A 22 0.02 -18.27 12.55
CA LYS A 22 -0.39 -19.69 12.63
C LYS A 22 -0.32 -20.28 14.05
N ARG A 23 -1.49 -20.53 14.66
CA ARG A 23 -1.74 -21.69 15.54
C ARG A 23 -3.11 -22.29 15.21
N LYS A 24 -3.31 -23.57 15.50
CA LYS A 24 -4.58 -24.28 15.30
C LYS A 24 -5.63 -23.75 16.28
N THR A 25 -6.59 -22.99 15.77
CA THR A 25 -7.87 -22.76 16.46
C THR A 25 -8.77 -23.98 16.27
N GLU A 26 -9.43 -24.40 17.33
CA GLU A 26 -10.31 -25.56 17.33
C GLU A 26 -11.64 -25.21 16.63
N ILE A 27 -11.97 -25.91 15.54
CA ILE A 27 -13.18 -25.64 14.75
C ILE A 27 -14.39 -26.17 15.53
N VAL A 28 -15.08 -25.27 16.22
CA VAL A 28 -16.41 -25.54 16.78
C VAL A 28 -17.43 -25.43 15.65
N LEU A 29 -17.86 -26.59 15.14
CA LEU A 29 -18.91 -26.71 14.11
C LEU A 29 -20.28 -26.34 14.70
N THR A 30 -20.66 -25.07 14.59
CA THR A 30 -22.03 -24.56 14.79
C THR A 30 -22.38 -23.58 13.67
N THR A 31 -22.48 -24.08 12.44
CA THR A 31 -22.73 -23.26 11.24
C THR A 31 -24.16 -23.37 10.76
N ASP A 32 -25.06 -22.69 11.46
CA ASP A 32 -26.27 -22.13 10.85
C ASP A 32 -25.86 -20.75 10.30
N PHE A 33 -25.48 -20.71 9.02
CA PHE A 33 -25.34 -19.46 8.28
C PHE A 33 -26.72 -18.94 7.90
N GLU A 34 -26.92 -17.63 7.92
CA GLU A 34 -28.14 -17.03 7.37
C GLU A 34 -28.16 -17.14 5.84
N GLU A 35 -29.34 -17.00 5.23
CA GLU A 35 -29.46 -17.02 3.77
C GLU A 35 -28.65 -15.87 3.16
N ASN A 36 -27.83 -16.17 2.15
CA ASN A 36 -26.86 -15.24 1.54
C ASN A 36 -25.74 -14.71 2.47
N GLU A 37 -25.55 -15.26 3.67
CA GLU A 37 -24.41 -14.90 4.53
C GLU A 37 -23.09 -15.51 4.01
N VAL A 38 -22.16 -14.65 3.60
CA VAL A 38 -20.87 -15.03 2.99
C VAL A 38 -19.82 -15.32 4.05
N PHE A 39 -19.69 -14.44 5.05
CA PHE A 39 -18.81 -14.68 6.19
C PHE A 39 -19.34 -13.99 7.45
N ARG A 40 -18.86 -14.46 8.61
CA ARG A 40 -19.13 -13.88 9.93
C ARG A 40 -17.84 -13.71 10.71
N ILE A 41 -17.71 -12.61 11.43
CA ILE A 41 -16.64 -12.32 12.39
C ILE A 41 -17.31 -11.92 13.71
N ASP A 42 -17.24 -12.79 14.71
CA ASP A 42 -18.00 -12.73 15.96
C ASP A 42 -19.50 -12.39 15.74
N ASP A 43 -19.95 -11.18 16.08
CA ASP A 43 -21.33 -10.69 15.91
C ASP A 43 -21.52 -9.75 14.72
N SER A 44 -20.58 -9.75 13.76
CA SER A 44 -20.63 -8.96 12.52
C SER A 44 -20.62 -9.88 11.30
N SER A 45 -21.64 -9.78 10.46
CA SER A 45 -21.79 -10.60 9.25
C SER A 45 -21.56 -9.78 7.98
N CYS A 46 -21.24 -10.47 6.89
CA CYS A 46 -21.18 -9.92 5.54
C CYS A 46 -22.03 -10.75 4.59
N MET A 47 -22.95 -10.07 3.90
CA MET A 47 -23.94 -10.66 3.02
C MET A 47 -23.49 -10.63 1.55
N LYS A 48 -24.13 -11.47 0.73
CA LYS A 48 -23.81 -11.60 -0.70
C LYS A 48 -23.93 -10.27 -1.46
N ASN A 49 -24.97 -9.48 -1.17
CA ASN A 49 -25.23 -8.20 -1.82
C ASN A 49 -24.11 -7.17 -1.55
N GLU A 50 -23.58 -7.11 -0.32
CA GLU A 50 -22.40 -6.29 0.01
C GLU A 50 -21.18 -6.65 -0.84
N VAL A 51 -20.93 -7.96 -1.02
CA VAL A 51 -19.85 -8.46 -1.89
C VAL A 51 -20.11 -8.07 -3.36
N MET A 52 -21.36 -8.18 -3.83
CA MET A 52 -21.73 -7.83 -5.21
C MET A 52 -21.49 -6.34 -5.51
N VAL A 53 -21.86 -5.43 -4.61
CA VAL A 53 -21.59 -4.00 -4.76
C VAL A 53 -20.10 -3.74 -4.93
N TYR A 54 -19.25 -4.34 -4.08
CA TYR A 54 -17.79 -4.19 -4.20
C TYR A 54 -17.26 -4.78 -5.50
N LEU A 55 -17.73 -5.96 -5.90
CA LEU A 55 -17.27 -6.67 -7.07
C LEU A 55 -17.59 -5.89 -8.35
N VAL A 56 -18.85 -5.52 -8.55
CA VAL A 56 -19.33 -4.85 -9.76
C VAL A 56 -18.70 -3.46 -9.94
N ASN A 57 -18.70 -2.62 -8.89
CA ASN A 57 -18.12 -1.27 -8.98
C ASN A 57 -16.62 -1.32 -9.27
N SER A 58 -15.91 -2.28 -8.66
CA SER A 58 -14.48 -2.47 -8.90
C SER A 58 -14.19 -3.01 -10.29
N GLU A 59 -14.96 -4.00 -10.76
CA GLU A 59 -14.79 -4.61 -12.08
C GLU A 59 -14.93 -3.56 -13.19
N ASN A 60 -15.97 -2.73 -13.09
CA ASN A 60 -16.22 -1.63 -14.01
C ASN A 60 -15.14 -0.54 -13.94
N SER A 61 -14.67 -0.19 -12.74
CA SER A 61 -13.61 0.80 -12.55
C SER A 61 -12.28 0.37 -13.19
N TYR A 62 -11.92 -0.92 -13.08
CA TYR A 62 -10.71 -1.45 -13.72
C TYR A 62 -10.84 -1.54 -15.24
N ASP A 63 -12.00 -1.91 -15.78
CA ASP A 63 -12.20 -1.95 -17.24
C ASP A 63 -12.07 -0.56 -17.87
N ILE A 64 -12.48 0.50 -17.17
CA ILE A 64 -12.24 1.90 -17.60
C ILE A 64 -10.74 2.25 -17.62
N LEU A 65 -9.96 1.76 -16.64
CA LEU A 65 -8.54 2.10 -16.48
C LEU A 65 -7.60 1.26 -17.35
N PHE A 66 -7.90 -0.03 -17.53
CA PHE A 66 -7.00 -1.02 -18.14
C PHE A 66 -7.56 -1.65 -19.43
N GLY A 67 -8.83 -1.41 -19.75
CA GLY A 67 -9.53 -1.96 -20.90
C GLY A 67 -10.24 -3.29 -20.60
N PRO A 68 -11.26 -3.64 -21.41
CA PRO A 68 -12.12 -4.80 -21.17
C PRO A 68 -11.34 -6.11 -21.24
N GLY A 69 -11.66 -7.02 -20.32
CA GLY A 69 -11.09 -8.37 -20.29
C GLY A 69 -9.80 -8.51 -19.48
N ILE A 70 -9.32 -7.44 -18.83
CA ILE A 70 -8.21 -7.51 -17.88
C ILE A 70 -8.49 -8.58 -16.78
N TRP A 71 -9.74 -8.69 -16.35
CA TRP A 71 -10.25 -9.66 -15.36
C TRP A 71 -9.98 -11.12 -15.70
N LYS A 72 -10.09 -11.49 -16.98
CA LYS A 72 -9.84 -12.85 -17.49
C LYS A 72 -8.37 -13.09 -17.82
N THR A 73 -7.50 -12.09 -17.62
CA THR A 73 -6.05 -12.24 -17.81
C THR A 73 -5.50 -13.16 -16.72
N LYS A 74 -4.70 -14.13 -17.13
CA LYS A 74 -3.97 -15.00 -16.21
C LYS A 74 -2.68 -14.34 -15.76
N LEU A 75 -2.45 -14.33 -14.46
CA LEU A 75 -1.19 -13.91 -13.84
C LEU A 75 -0.35 -15.15 -13.52
N PRO A 76 0.95 -15.19 -13.87
CA PRO A 76 1.82 -16.28 -13.50
C PRO A 76 2.02 -16.26 -11.98
N VAL A 77 1.76 -17.39 -11.32
CA VAL A 77 2.01 -17.56 -9.89
C VAL A 77 3.50 -17.80 -9.70
N LYS A 78 4.29 -16.72 -9.65
CA LYS A 78 5.71 -16.85 -9.27
C LYS A 78 5.76 -17.36 -7.83
N GLU A 79 6.52 -18.43 -7.59
CA GLU A 79 6.86 -18.92 -6.24
C GLU A 79 7.64 -17.88 -5.39
N SER A 80 8.04 -16.75 -5.99
CA SER A 80 8.59 -15.58 -5.30
C SER A 80 7.67 -14.33 -5.30
N SER A 81 6.40 -14.45 -5.71
CA SER A 81 5.42 -13.36 -5.58
C SER A 81 3.99 -13.81 -5.22
N LEU A 82 3.85 -14.94 -4.52
CA LEU A 82 2.70 -15.21 -3.63
C LEU A 82 2.77 -14.40 -2.31
N SER A 83 3.44 -13.26 -2.37
CA SER A 83 3.11 -12.10 -1.57
C SER A 83 2.37 -11.10 -2.48
N ALA A 84 1.05 -11.05 -2.34
CA ALA A 84 0.41 -9.75 -2.17
C ALA A 84 0.95 -9.18 -0.85
N SER A 85 2.20 -8.71 -0.89
CA SER A 85 2.82 -8.00 0.22
C SER A 85 2.20 -6.62 0.23
N ALA A 86 1.21 -6.45 1.10
CA ALA A 86 1.41 -5.46 2.13
C ALA A 86 2.88 -5.44 2.59
N GLY A 87 3.51 -4.25 2.58
CA GLY A 87 4.85 -4.10 3.15
C GLY A 87 4.75 -4.19 4.68
N ALA A 88 5.73 -4.75 5.41
CA ALA A 88 7.14 -4.86 5.06
C ALA A 88 7.79 -6.19 5.52
N GLN A 89 9.10 -6.31 5.33
CA GLN A 89 9.93 -7.44 5.75
C GLN A 89 9.78 -7.78 7.25
N ALA A 90 8.95 -8.80 7.55
CA ALA A 90 8.90 -9.43 8.87
C ALA A 90 8.52 -10.92 8.75
N ASN A 91 9.35 -11.76 9.38
CA ASN A 91 9.17 -13.16 9.82
C ASN A 91 8.16 -14.08 9.07
N PRO A 92 8.61 -15.17 8.39
CA PRO A 92 7.77 -16.00 7.50
C PRO A 92 6.62 -16.81 8.14
N ASP A 93 6.50 -16.87 9.47
CA ASP A 93 5.47 -17.67 10.17
C ASP A 93 4.12 -16.95 10.34
N ASN A 94 4.06 -15.66 10.04
CA ASN A 94 2.84 -14.86 10.12
C ASN A 94 1.94 -15.10 8.88
N LYS A 95 1.12 -16.16 8.97
CA LYS A 95 0.00 -16.65 8.13
C LYS A 95 -1.49 -16.46 8.56
N ILE A 96 -2.29 -15.49 8.10
CA ILE A 96 -3.76 -15.68 8.05
C ILE A 96 -3.97 -16.65 6.89
N SER A 97 -4.39 -17.88 7.20
CA SER A 97 -4.53 -18.93 6.20
C SER A 97 -5.92 -19.53 6.21
N VAL A 98 -6.75 -19.13 5.25
CA VAL A 98 -7.79 -20.01 4.71
C VAL A 98 -7.04 -21.20 4.10
N SER A 99 -7.20 -22.39 4.68
CA SER A 99 -6.52 -23.59 4.20
C SER A 99 -7.31 -24.22 3.06
N MET A 100 -7.17 -23.66 1.86
CA MET A 100 -7.58 -24.37 0.63
C MET A 100 -6.58 -25.48 0.29
N ASP A 101 -7.06 -26.45 -0.49
CA ASP A 101 -6.37 -27.70 -0.79
C ASP A 101 -5.01 -27.49 -1.48
N ASN A 102 -4.08 -28.43 -1.25
CA ASN A 102 -2.64 -28.26 -1.46
C ASN A 102 -2.22 -28.55 -2.92
N SER A 103 -2.99 -28.01 -3.87
CA SER A 103 -2.77 -28.08 -5.32
C SER A 103 -2.85 -26.68 -5.96
N SER A 104 -2.05 -25.74 -5.45
CA SER A 104 -1.97 -24.38 -5.97
C SER A 104 -1.73 -24.35 -7.49
N PRO A 105 -2.63 -23.74 -8.28
CA PRO A 105 -2.45 -23.67 -9.72
C PRO A 105 -1.26 -22.78 -10.10
N SER A 106 -0.61 -23.08 -11.23
CA SER A 106 0.54 -22.30 -11.75
C SER A 106 0.16 -20.90 -12.25
N GLU A 107 -1.13 -20.65 -12.41
CA GLU A 107 -1.72 -19.42 -12.92
C GLU A 107 -2.99 -19.12 -12.11
N ILE A 108 -3.23 -17.85 -11.79
CA ILE A 108 -4.45 -17.33 -11.15
C ILE A 108 -5.02 -16.22 -12.02
N THR A 109 -6.33 -16.07 -12.14
CA THR A 109 -6.92 -14.94 -12.88
C THR A 109 -6.80 -13.64 -12.08
N VAL A 110 -6.89 -12.50 -12.78
CA VAL A 110 -7.03 -11.19 -12.11
C VAL A 110 -8.30 -11.17 -11.24
N GLU A 111 -9.40 -11.73 -11.75
CA GLU A 111 -10.67 -11.89 -11.03
C GLU A 111 -10.53 -12.65 -9.70
N GLU A 112 -9.93 -13.84 -9.71
CA GLU A 112 -9.71 -14.66 -8.51
C GLU A 112 -8.88 -13.90 -7.45
N LYS A 113 -7.76 -13.29 -7.87
CA LYS A 113 -6.91 -12.49 -6.99
C LYS A 113 -7.65 -11.27 -6.44
N TYR A 114 -8.52 -10.65 -7.23
CA TYR A 114 -9.26 -9.47 -6.82
C TYR A 114 -10.41 -9.81 -5.87
N LYS A 115 -11.13 -10.92 -6.10
CA LYS A 115 -12.13 -11.43 -5.16
C LYS A 115 -11.52 -11.65 -3.77
N GLU A 116 -10.37 -12.29 -3.67
CA GLU A 116 -9.65 -12.44 -2.38
C GLU A 116 -9.29 -11.07 -1.74
N THR A 117 -9.04 -10.04 -2.56
CA THR A 117 -8.80 -8.67 -2.08
C THR A 117 -10.08 -8.00 -1.56
N ILE A 118 -11.23 -8.22 -2.22
CA ILE A 118 -12.55 -7.77 -1.73
C ILE A 118 -12.87 -8.43 -0.39
N LEU A 119 -12.69 -9.76 -0.29
CA LEU A 119 -12.96 -10.51 0.93
C LEU A 119 -12.12 -9.99 2.10
N ALA A 120 -10.82 -9.78 1.88
CA ALA A 120 -9.92 -9.20 2.89
C ALA A 120 -10.34 -7.77 3.30
N ARG A 121 -10.74 -6.92 2.33
CA ARG A 121 -11.21 -5.55 2.58
C ARG A 121 -12.49 -5.53 3.42
N LEU A 122 -13.50 -6.33 3.05
CA LEU A 122 -14.75 -6.44 3.80
C LEU A 122 -14.49 -6.99 5.21
N ALA A 123 -13.68 -8.05 5.35
CA ALA A 123 -13.33 -8.61 6.66
C ALA A 123 -12.62 -7.58 7.56
N GLN A 124 -11.70 -6.78 7.01
CA GLN A 124 -11.03 -5.68 7.72
C GLN A 124 -12.04 -4.63 8.20
N ILE A 125 -12.98 -4.22 7.37
CA ILE A 125 -14.01 -3.22 7.73
C ILE A 125 -14.91 -3.75 8.85
N LYS A 126 -15.39 -4.99 8.76
CA LYS A 126 -16.20 -5.62 9.83
C LYS A 126 -15.39 -5.69 11.14
N ALA A 127 -14.11 -6.09 11.09
CA ALA A 127 -13.22 -6.09 12.26
C ALA A 127 -13.00 -4.68 12.85
N LEU A 128 -12.82 -3.66 12.02
CA LEU A 128 -12.71 -2.26 12.48
C LEU A 128 -14.00 -1.75 13.13
N ASN A 129 -15.16 -2.13 12.61
CA ASN A 129 -16.46 -1.80 13.21
C ASN A 129 -16.64 -2.47 14.58
N LEU A 130 -16.19 -3.72 14.76
CA LEU A 130 -16.17 -4.40 16.07
C LEU A 130 -15.24 -3.69 17.06
N LEU A 131 -14.07 -3.21 16.61
CA LEU A 131 -13.13 -2.45 17.44
C LEU A 131 -13.69 -1.07 17.83
N ALA A 132 -14.35 -0.37 16.91
CA ALA A 132 -15.03 0.90 17.18
C ALA A 132 -16.17 0.70 18.20
N LYS A 133 -17.00 -0.33 18.01
CA LYS A 133 -18.07 -0.74 18.95
C LYS A 133 -17.51 -1.04 20.34
N LYS A 134 -16.39 -1.77 20.45
CA LYS A 134 -15.70 -2.06 21.72
C LYS A 134 -15.18 -0.79 22.42
N ARG A 135 -14.87 0.27 21.67
CA ARG A 135 -14.46 1.58 22.17
C ARG A 135 -15.62 2.52 22.50
N GLY A 136 -16.85 2.18 22.08
CA GLY A 136 -18.01 3.07 22.19
C GLY A 136 -18.00 4.22 21.19
N LEU A 137 -17.21 4.13 20.12
CA LEU A 137 -17.15 5.12 19.05
C LEU A 137 -18.46 5.10 18.25
N THR A 138 -19.03 6.29 18.03
CA THR A 138 -20.27 6.48 17.27
C THR A 138 -20.13 7.62 16.27
N LEU A 139 -20.99 7.59 15.25
CA LEU A 139 -21.17 8.71 14.33
C LEU A 139 -22.08 9.77 14.95
N SER A 140 -21.82 11.02 14.61
CA SER A 140 -22.66 12.17 14.89
C SER A 140 -23.87 12.21 13.95
N GLU A 141 -24.89 12.98 14.32
CA GLU A 141 -26.09 13.15 13.50
C GLU A 141 -25.77 13.71 12.09
N GLU A 142 -24.75 14.57 11.96
CA GLU A 142 -24.31 15.10 10.66
C GLU A 142 -23.66 14.03 9.78
N GLU A 143 -22.85 13.14 10.36
CA GLU A 143 -22.23 12.02 9.64
C GLU A 143 -23.30 11.01 9.18
N GLU A 144 -24.25 10.64 10.05
CA GLU A 144 -25.36 9.74 9.70
C GLU A 144 -26.27 10.36 8.60
N GLN A 145 -26.50 11.68 8.63
CA GLN A 145 -27.22 12.40 7.56
C GLN A 145 -26.45 12.38 6.22
N LYS A 146 -25.11 12.53 6.24
CA LYS A 146 -24.28 12.42 5.02
C LYS A 146 -24.33 11.00 4.44
N ILE A 147 -24.24 9.95 5.26
CA ILE A 147 -24.39 8.56 4.83
C ILE A 147 -25.76 8.34 4.19
N GLN A 148 -26.83 8.80 4.83
CA GLN A 148 -28.19 8.66 4.31
C GLN A 148 -28.38 9.35 2.96
N ALA A 149 -27.76 10.51 2.75
CA ALA A 149 -27.79 11.23 1.49
C ALA A 149 -26.94 10.54 0.39
N ALA A 150 -25.73 10.10 0.73
CA ALA A 150 -24.86 9.33 -0.17
C ALA A 150 -25.50 8.01 -0.62
N ALA A 151 -26.13 7.28 0.31
CA ALA A 151 -26.78 6.00 0.02
C ALA A 151 -27.96 6.15 -0.95
N ARG A 152 -28.77 7.19 -0.78
CA ARG A 152 -29.83 7.54 -1.73
C ARG A 152 -29.27 7.94 -3.08
N PHE A 153 -28.23 8.79 -3.11
CA PHE A 153 -27.60 9.21 -4.36
C PHE A 153 -26.97 8.04 -5.14
N TYR A 154 -26.41 7.05 -4.45
CA TYR A 154 -25.93 5.82 -5.09
C TYR A 154 -27.09 4.99 -5.65
N MET A 155 -28.14 4.73 -4.88
CA MET A 155 -29.31 3.99 -5.36
C MET A 155 -30.01 4.69 -6.54
N ASP A 156 -30.15 6.02 -6.50
CA ASP A 156 -30.70 6.84 -7.59
C ASP A 156 -29.82 6.84 -8.85
N SER A 157 -28.55 6.39 -8.75
CA SER A 157 -27.62 6.28 -9.88
C SER A 157 -27.66 4.92 -10.59
N LEU A 158 -28.27 3.90 -9.99
CA LEU A 158 -28.36 2.55 -10.55
C LEU A 158 -29.49 2.45 -11.57
N ASN A 159 -29.27 1.63 -12.60
CA ASN A 159 -30.35 1.21 -13.49
C ASN A 159 -31.06 -0.06 -12.98
N GLU A 160 -32.13 -0.47 -13.67
CA GLU A 160 -32.97 -1.61 -13.29
C GLU A 160 -32.19 -2.94 -13.22
N GLN A 161 -31.33 -3.22 -14.21
CA GLN A 161 -30.51 -4.44 -14.23
C GLN A 161 -29.46 -4.43 -13.12
N GLU A 162 -28.87 -3.28 -12.83
CA GLU A 162 -27.89 -3.13 -11.73
C GLU A 162 -28.55 -3.28 -10.36
N THR A 163 -29.76 -2.75 -10.20
CA THR A 163 -30.54 -2.88 -8.96
C THR A 163 -30.92 -4.35 -8.72
N GLU A 164 -31.39 -5.07 -9.76
CA GLU A 164 -31.71 -6.50 -9.70
C GLU A 164 -30.45 -7.36 -9.45
N LEU A 165 -29.32 -7.04 -10.09
CA LEU A 165 -28.06 -7.77 -9.93
C LEU A 165 -27.46 -7.62 -8.53
N LEU A 166 -27.47 -6.40 -8.00
CA LEU A 166 -26.83 -6.10 -6.72
C LEU A 166 -27.65 -6.59 -5.52
N ASP A 167 -28.99 -6.69 -5.67
CA ASP A 167 -29.91 -7.17 -4.62
C ASP A 167 -29.77 -6.35 -3.32
N VAL A 168 -29.79 -5.01 -3.47
CA VAL A 168 -29.59 -4.03 -2.39
C VAL A 168 -30.75 -3.06 -2.25
N THR A 169 -31.01 -2.68 -1.01
CA THR A 169 -31.88 -1.56 -0.63
C THR A 169 -31.07 -0.32 -0.28
N VAL A 170 -31.74 0.82 -0.11
CA VAL A 170 -31.12 2.05 0.43
C VAL A 170 -30.51 1.80 1.81
N ASP A 171 -31.12 0.93 2.63
CA ASP A 171 -30.65 0.62 3.98
C ASP A 171 -29.40 -0.26 3.96
N ASP A 172 -29.26 -1.18 3.00
CA ASP A 172 -28.02 -1.94 2.79
C ASP A 172 -26.86 -1.01 2.44
N ILE A 173 -27.04 -0.14 1.44
CA ILE A 173 -26.02 0.84 1.04
C ILE A 173 -25.70 1.82 2.17
N TYR A 174 -26.70 2.26 2.94
CA TYR A 174 -26.50 3.06 4.15
C TYR A 174 -25.60 2.32 5.15
N ASN A 175 -25.88 1.04 5.45
CA ASN A 175 -25.06 0.26 6.37
C ASN A 175 -23.63 0.06 5.85
N MET A 176 -23.43 -0.15 4.55
CA MET A 176 -22.09 -0.29 3.96
C MET A 176 -21.27 1.01 4.02
N TYR A 177 -21.89 2.16 3.75
CA TYR A 177 -21.25 3.47 3.91
C TYR A 177 -21.05 3.86 5.39
N ARG A 178 -21.93 3.40 6.28
CA ARG A 178 -21.79 3.57 7.72
C ARG A 178 -20.62 2.77 8.29
N ASP A 179 -20.48 1.53 7.84
CA ASP A 179 -19.33 0.68 8.16
C ASP A 179 -18.01 1.32 7.70
N TYR A 180 -17.99 2.02 6.55
CA TYR A 180 -16.84 2.84 6.14
C TYR A 180 -16.58 4.02 7.08
N ALA A 181 -17.59 4.85 7.33
CA ALA A 181 -17.44 6.05 8.15
C ALA A 181 -16.96 5.72 9.57
N ILE A 182 -17.41 4.60 10.15
CA ILE A 182 -16.94 4.13 11.46
C ILE A 182 -15.49 3.64 11.40
N ALA A 183 -15.13 2.87 10.36
CA ALA A 183 -13.75 2.37 10.20
C ALA A 183 -12.74 3.51 9.98
N ASP A 184 -13.12 4.51 9.18
CA ASP A 184 -12.33 5.71 8.89
C ASP A 184 -12.21 6.62 10.13
N LYS A 185 -13.33 6.92 10.79
CA LYS A 185 -13.34 7.69 12.04
C LYS A 185 -12.53 7.03 13.15
N LEU A 186 -12.57 5.70 13.26
CA LEU A 186 -11.72 4.95 14.18
C LEU A 186 -10.23 5.10 13.86
N TYR A 187 -9.86 5.09 12.58
CA TYR A 187 -8.48 5.33 12.17
C TYR A 187 -8.02 6.74 12.56
N HIS A 188 -8.82 7.76 12.27
CA HIS A 188 -8.54 9.15 12.64
C HIS A 188 -8.49 9.36 14.15
N GLU A 189 -9.51 8.94 14.91
CA GLU A 189 -9.55 9.10 16.38
C GLU A 189 -8.33 8.46 17.07
N VAL A 190 -7.87 7.31 16.60
CA VAL A 190 -6.67 6.65 17.13
C VAL A 190 -5.40 7.36 16.68
N THR A 191 -5.26 7.70 15.40
CA THR A 191 -3.99 8.25 14.87
C THR A 191 -3.77 9.72 15.20
N ASP A 192 -4.82 10.54 15.31
CA ASP A 192 -4.72 11.93 15.71
C ASP A 192 -4.34 12.08 17.19
N SER A 193 -4.69 11.08 18.03
CA SER A 193 -4.24 11.02 19.44
C SER A 193 -2.73 10.73 19.61
N ILE A 194 -2.03 10.42 18.52
CA ILE A 194 -0.62 10.05 18.52
C ILE A 194 0.22 11.22 18.00
N GLU A 195 0.96 11.85 18.91
CA GLU A 195 1.92 12.93 18.64
C GLU A 195 3.35 12.43 18.94
N PRO A 196 4.06 11.85 17.96
CA PRO A 196 5.40 11.33 18.18
C PRO A 196 6.45 12.46 18.15
N GLU A 197 7.29 12.54 19.19
CA GLU A 197 8.39 13.50 19.24
C GLU A 197 9.52 13.08 18.27
N ILE A 198 9.59 13.73 17.11
CA ILE A 198 10.65 13.48 16.12
C ILE A 198 11.77 14.51 16.29
N SER A 199 12.96 14.04 16.66
CA SER A 199 14.14 14.90 16.80
C SER A 199 14.64 15.40 15.45
N ASP A 200 15.28 16.57 15.45
CA ASP A 200 15.74 17.19 14.21
C ASP A 200 16.83 16.37 13.50
N ASP A 201 17.68 15.59 14.19
CA ASP A 201 18.63 14.67 13.50
C ASP A 201 17.96 13.41 12.94
N ALA A 202 16.84 12.96 13.52
CA ALA A 202 16.06 11.86 12.96
C ALA A 202 15.31 12.29 11.69
N ALA A 203 14.78 13.51 11.67
CA ALA A 203 14.15 14.10 10.50
C ALA A 203 15.17 14.59 9.44
N ARG A 204 16.40 14.94 9.83
CA ARG A 204 17.40 15.56 8.95
C ARG A 204 17.67 14.73 7.70
N THR A 205 17.53 15.39 6.56
CA THR A 205 17.93 14.86 5.27
C THR A 205 19.29 15.41 4.83
N ILE A 206 20.06 14.56 4.12
CA ILE A 206 21.32 14.92 3.45
C ILE A 206 21.15 14.72 1.94
N THR A 207 21.76 15.59 1.14
CA THR A 207 21.87 15.43 -0.32
C THR A 207 23.32 15.11 -0.68
N VAL A 208 23.53 14.03 -1.41
CA VAL A 208 24.86 13.59 -1.88
C VAL A 208 24.85 13.26 -3.37
N GLY A 209 25.90 13.65 -4.07
CA GLY A 209 26.26 13.03 -5.35
C GLY A 209 26.78 11.61 -5.10
N SER A 210 26.56 10.68 -6.01
CA SER A 210 26.96 9.27 -5.87
C SER A 210 27.47 8.68 -7.18
N ILE A 211 28.50 7.84 -7.07
CA ILE A 211 29.03 6.99 -8.13
C ILE A 211 29.00 5.54 -7.62
N LEU A 212 28.22 4.68 -8.27
CA LEU A 212 28.15 3.25 -7.95
C LEU A 212 28.94 2.43 -8.97
N VAL A 213 29.80 1.54 -8.48
CA VAL A 213 30.38 0.42 -9.23
C VAL A 213 29.78 -0.88 -8.69
N LYS A 214 28.91 -1.52 -9.47
CA LYS A 214 28.14 -2.70 -9.08
C LYS A 214 29.04 -3.94 -8.89
N THR A 215 28.62 -4.79 -7.95
CA THR A 215 29.18 -6.13 -7.72
C THR A 215 28.18 -7.24 -8.10
N TYR A 216 27.27 -6.92 -9.03
CA TYR A 216 26.26 -7.84 -9.55
C TYR A 216 25.88 -7.49 -10.99
N LYS A 217 25.27 -8.46 -11.66
CA LYS A 217 24.54 -8.28 -12.92
C LYS A 217 23.10 -8.72 -12.76
N THR A 218 22.22 -8.20 -13.59
CA THR A 218 20.82 -8.64 -13.66
C THR A 218 20.67 -9.58 -14.86
N ASP A 219 19.97 -10.70 -14.68
CA ASP A 219 19.64 -11.60 -15.79
C ASP A 219 18.42 -11.09 -16.59
N PRO A 220 18.07 -11.71 -17.74
CA PRO A 220 16.93 -11.29 -18.56
C PRO A 220 15.56 -11.35 -17.85
N TYR A 221 15.46 -12.00 -16.69
CA TYR A 221 14.24 -12.13 -15.90
C TYR A 221 14.18 -11.15 -14.72
N GLY A 222 15.16 -10.24 -14.61
CA GLY A 222 15.25 -9.28 -13.52
C GLY A 222 15.94 -9.83 -12.26
N LYS A 223 16.46 -11.07 -12.28
CA LYS A 223 17.11 -11.66 -11.11
C LYS A 223 18.54 -11.16 -10.97
N ARG A 224 18.88 -10.69 -9.78
CA ARG A 224 20.22 -10.28 -9.41
C ARG A 224 21.15 -11.51 -9.25
N ILE A 225 22.29 -11.49 -9.93
CA ILE A 225 23.38 -12.46 -9.85
C ILE A 225 24.64 -11.72 -9.40
N ASN A 226 25.12 -12.03 -8.19
CA ASN A 226 26.35 -11.43 -7.66
C ASN A 226 27.58 -11.88 -8.46
N TYR A 227 28.60 -11.02 -8.48
CA TYR A 227 29.88 -11.27 -9.15
C TYR A 227 30.69 -12.38 -8.47
N SER A 228 31.60 -12.98 -9.26
CA SER A 228 32.66 -13.82 -8.72
C SER A 228 33.62 -13.00 -7.84
N GLU A 229 34.50 -13.66 -7.08
CA GLU A 229 35.57 -12.95 -6.36
C GLU A 229 36.48 -12.16 -7.31
N GLU A 230 36.80 -12.73 -8.48
CA GLU A 230 37.64 -12.10 -9.49
C GLU A 230 36.97 -10.85 -10.09
N ASP A 231 35.68 -10.92 -10.40
CA ASP A 231 34.93 -9.78 -10.96
C ASP A 231 34.61 -8.73 -9.89
N THR A 232 34.46 -9.14 -8.63
CA THR A 232 34.37 -8.22 -7.48
C THR A 232 35.69 -7.48 -7.27
N ARG A 233 36.84 -8.14 -7.46
CA ARG A 233 38.16 -7.48 -7.45
C ARG A 233 38.27 -6.46 -8.58
N LYS A 234 37.85 -6.79 -9.81
CA LYS A 234 37.82 -5.84 -10.95
C LYS A 234 36.91 -4.64 -10.65
N ALA A 235 35.75 -4.87 -10.02
CA ALA A 235 34.86 -3.79 -9.59
C ALA A 235 35.55 -2.86 -8.56
N TYR A 236 36.31 -3.42 -7.60
CA TYR A 236 37.09 -2.62 -6.66
C TYR A 236 38.23 -1.83 -7.33
N GLU A 237 38.91 -2.42 -8.32
CA GLU A 237 39.96 -1.74 -9.10
C GLU A 237 39.41 -0.54 -9.88
N ARG A 238 38.19 -0.63 -10.42
CA ARG A 238 37.48 0.51 -11.03
C ARG A 238 37.15 1.60 -10.00
N ALA A 239 36.71 1.22 -8.80
CA ALA A 239 36.46 2.19 -7.73
C ALA A 239 37.75 2.92 -7.29
N LEU A 240 38.90 2.21 -7.24
CA LEU A 240 40.21 2.82 -7.01
C LEU A 240 40.61 3.78 -8.14
N GLU A 241 40.35 3.44 -9.39
CA GLU A 241 40.60 4.32 -10.54
C GLU A 241 39.79 5.64 -10.45
N ILE A 242 38.50 5.53 -10.08
CA ILE A 242 37.62 6.70 -9.86
C ILE A 242 38.16 7.55 -8.71
N LYS A 243 38.56 6.94 -7.59
CA LYS A 243 39.12 7.67 -6.43
C LYS A 243 40.43 8.38 -6.80
N SER A 244 41.33 7.74 -7.55
CA SER A 244 42.57 8.38 -8.04
C SER A 244 42.28 9.62 -8.89
N LYS A 245 41.31 9.54 -9.81
CA LYS A 245 40.92 10.69 -10.66
C LYS A 245 40.35 11.86 -9.86
N LEU A 246 39.57 11.56 -8.82
CA LEU A 246 39.04 12.58 -7.89
C LEU A 246 40.19 13.23 -7.10
N ASP A 247 41.15 12.44 -6.61
CA ASP A 247 42.31 12.92 -5.86
C ASP A 247 43.32 13.69 -6.75
N GLU A 248 43.35 13.39 -8.05
CA GLU A 248 44.07 14.13 -9.10
C GLU A 248 43.36 15.43 -9.52
N GLY A 249 42.15 15.72 -8.99
CA GLY A 249 41.40 16.95 -9.24
C GLY A 249 40.40 16.90 -10.39
N THR A 250 39.96 15.71 -10.83
CA THR A 250 38.83 15.58 -11.76
C THR A 250 37.52 15.92 -11.03
N GLU A 251 36.69 16.76 -11.63
CA GLU A 251 35.39 17.12 -11.04
C GLU A 251 34.47 15.91 -10.88
N PHE A 252 33.86 15.80 -9.70
CA PHE A 252 33.02 14.65 -9.34
C PHE A 252 31.84 14.46 -10.29
N ASP A 253 31.18 15.56 -10.68
CA ASP A 253 30.05 15.55 -11.62
C ASP A 253 30.43 14.94 -12.98
N VAL A 254 31.65 15.23 -13.48
CA VAL A 254 32.15 14.67 -14.73
C VAL A 254 32.31 13.15 -14.66
N LEU A 255 32.65 12.59 -13.49
CA LEU A 255 32.72 11.15 -13.30
C LEU A 255 31.33 10.54 -13.04
N ALA A 256 30.47 11.22 -12.28
CA ALA A 256 29.14 10.74 -11.91
C ALA A 256 28.13 10.69 -13.07
N ASP A 257 28.28 11.59 -14.06
CA ASP A 257 27.46 11.62 -15.27
C ASP A 257 28.12 10.87 -16.47
N SER A 258 29.19 10.11 -16.20
CA SER A 258 29.90 9.30 -17.19
C SER A 258 29.67 7.79 -17.03
N TYR A 259 30.31 6.98 -17.88
CA TYR A 259 30.27 5.51 -17.79
C TYR A 259 30.84 4.93 -16.48
N TYR A 260 31.48 5.72 -15.62
CA TYR A 260 31.97 5.28 -14.31
C TYR A 260 30.84 5.05 -13.30
N ASN A 261 29.69 5.74 -13.45
CA ASN A 261 28.52 5.49 -12.61
C ASN A 261 27.64 4.41 -13.27
N GLU A 262 27.46 3.28 -12.59
CA GLU A 262 26.61 2.19 -13.04
C GLU A 262 25.19 2.27 -12.45
N ASP A 263 24.87 3.28 -11.64
CA ASP A 263 23.49 3.59 -11.25
C ASP A 263 22.76 4.46 -12.29
N THR A 264 21.44 4.54 -12.15
CA THR A 264 20.55 5.36 -12.98
C THR A 264 20.42 6.81 -12.49
N GLN A 265 20.96 7.12 -11.30
CA GLN A 265 20.94 8.44 -10.69
C GLN A 265 22.35 8.80 -10.19
N SER A 266 22.74 10.07 -10.33
CA SER A 266 24.03 10.60 -9.84
C SER A 266 23.87 11.44 -8.56
N GLU A 267 22.65 11.65 -8.05
CA GLU A 267 22.35 12.36 -6.81
C GLU A 267 21.20 11.69 -6.04
N TYR A 268 21.32 11.68 -4.70
CA TYR A 268 20.31 11.17 -3.77
C TYR A 268 20.10 12.15 -2.62
N THR A 269 18.84 12.34 -2.22
CA THR A 269 18.48 12.98 -0.93
C THR A 269 17.81 11.94 -0.04
N PHE A 270 18.27 11.78 1.20
CA PHE A 270 17.74 10.77 2.12
C PHE A 270 17.91 11.17 3.60
N GLY A 271 17.05 10.61 4.46
CA GLY A 271 17.16 10.68 5.92
C GLY A 271 17.79 9.43 6.54
N ARG A 272 17.79 9.37 7.88
CA ARG A 272 18.23 8.20 8.66
C ARG A 272 17.38 6.96 8.35
N GLY A 273 18.02 5.78 8.30
CA GLY A 273 17.38 4.48 8.10
C GLY A 273 16.97 4.17 6.66
N VAL A 274 17.21 5.07 5.70
CA VAL A 274 16.77 4.92 4.30
C VAL A 274 17.81 4.19 3.44
N MET A 275 19.10 4.42 3.69
CA MET A 275 20.21 3.88 2.91
C MET A 275 20.94 2.76 3.65
N PRO A 276 21.70 1.88 2.95
CA PRO A 276 22.55 0.89 3.60
C PRO A 276 23.48 1.56 4.62
N TYR A 277 23.53 1.01 5.85
CA TYR A 277 24.18 1.65 7.01
C TYR A 277 25.60 2.21 6.74
N ALA A 278 26.42 1.50 5.95
CA ALA A 278 27.77 1.96 5.58
C ALA A 278 27.76 3.22 4.69
N LEU A 279 26.81 3.33 3.77
CA LEU A 279 26.61 4.50 2.89
C LEU A 279 26.05 5.68 3.68
N GLU A 280 25.05 5.42 4.54
CA GLU A 280 24.47 6.44 5.40
C GLU A 280 25.52 7.03 6.35
N ASN A 281 26.24 6.19 7.10
CA ASN A 281 27.20 6.63 8.10
C ASN A 281 28.31 7.49 7.46
N ALA A 282 28.83 7.07 6.31
CA ALA A 282 29.76 7.88 5.54
C ALA A 282 29.12 9.22 5.12
N ALA A 283 27.94 9.19 4.49
CA ALA A 283 27.26 10.41 4.02
C ALA A 283 27.07 11.44 5.12
N PHE A 284 26.47 11.04 6.25
CA PHE A 284 26.18 11.91 7.39
C PHE A 284 27.42 12.36 8.17
N SER A 285 28.61 11.83 7.85
CA SER A 285 29.90 12.26 8.41
C SER A 285 30.64 13.29 7.56
N LEU A 286 30.24 13.51 6.30
CA LEU A 286 30.88 14.44 5.37
C LEU A 286 30.47 15.90 5.62
N GLY A 287 31.43 16.82 5.45
CA GLY A 287 31.18 18.24 5.26
C GLY A 287 30.74 18.58 3.82
N ILE A 288 30.09 19.74 3.64
CA ILE A 288 29.63 20.19 2.30
C ILE A 288 30.82 20.26 1.32
N GLY A 289 30.68 19.61 0.17
CA GLY A 289 31.70 19.52 -0.88
C GLY A 289 32.72 18.39 -0.70
N GLU A 290 32.77 17.75 0.47
CA GLU A 290 33.69 16.65 0.77
C GLU A 290 33.30 15.37 0.02
N VAL A 291 34.32 14.58 -0.34
CA VAL A 291 34.20 13.30 -1.07
C VAL A 291 34.62 12.16 -0.15
N SER A 292 33.85 11.08 -0.11
CA SER A 292 34.14 9.91 0.74
C SER A 292 35.31 9.07 0.24
N ASP A 293 35.80 8.20 1.13
CA ASP A 293 36.47 6.96 0.73
C ASP A 293 35.52 6.00 0.00
N ILE A 294 36.06 4.88 -0.50
CA ILE A 294 35.28 3.83 -1.18
C ILE A 294 34.45 3.06 -0.14
N ILE A 295 33.13 3.18 -0.24
CA ILE A 295 32.17 2.54 0.65
C ILE A 295 31.66 1.24 0.03
N LYS A 296 31.83 0.11 0.73
CA LYS A 296 31.26 -1.17 0.30
C LYS A 296 29.85 -1.35 0.87
N THR A 297 28.87 -1.60 0.00
CA THR A 297 27.49 -1.98 0.35
C THR A 297 27.16 -3.35 -0.23
N GLU A 298 25.91 -3.80 -0.09
CA GLU A 298 25.43 -4.94 -0.86
C GLU A 298 25.41 -4.68 -2.37
N TYR A 299 25.08 -3.46 -2.84
CA TYR A 299 24.94 -3.15 -4.27
C TYR A 299 26.29 -3.08 -5.00
N GLY A 300 27.35 -2.70 -4.29
CA GLY A 300 28.69 -2.56 -4.83
C GLY A 300 29.54 -1.59 -4.04
N TYR A 301 30.47 -0.96 -4.75
CA TYR A 301 31.36 0.07 -4.24
C TYR A 301 30.82 1.44 -4.61
N HIS A 302 30.65 2.31 -3.61
CA HIS A 302 30.14 3.67 -3.78
C HIS A 302 31.25 4.67 -3.44
N ILE A 303 31.27 5.78 -4.16
CA ILE A 303 31.99 7.00 -3.75
C ILE A 303 30.96 8.13 -3.82
N ILE A 304 30.83 8.89 -2.74
CA ILE A 304 29.82 9.94 -2.61
C ILE A 304 30.46 11.30 -2.35
N LYS A 305 29.77 12.37 -2.73
CA LYS A 305 30.16 13.77 -2.46
C LYS A 305 29.01 14.50 -1.78
N CYS A 306 29.23 15.11 -0.62
CA CYS A 306 28.18 15.89 0.04
C CYS A 306 27.84 17.15 -0.76
N ARG A 307 26.55 17.33 -1.08
CA ARG A 307 26.01 18.53 -1.75
C ARG A 307 25.39 19.48 -0.73
N SER A 308 24.62 18.94 0.19
CA SER A 308 24.06 19.67 1.33
C SER A 308 23.94 18.76 2.54
N THR A 309 24.37 19.24 3.70
CA THR A 309 24.22 18.58 5.02
C THR A 309 22.84 18.75 5.65
N PHE A 310 21.99 19.61 5.06
CA PHE A 310 20.64 19.93 5.51
C PHE A 310 19.79 20.51 4.38
N ASN A 311 18.66 19.89 4.07
CA ASN A 311 17.60 20.49 3.25
C ASN A 311 16.36 20.70 4.13
N LYS A 312 15.95 21.95 4.34
CA LYS A 312 14.81 22.27 5.23
C LYS A 312 13.50 21.66 4.72
N GLU A 313 13.19 21.83 3.44
CA GLU A 313 11.92 21.37 2.86
C GLU A 313 11.80 19.85 2.93
N GLU A 314 12.87 19.15 2.54
CA GLU A 314 12.93 17.68 2.61
C GLU A 314 12.99 17.17 4.06
N THR A 315 13.57 17.93 4.99
CA THR A 315 13.53 17.61 6.43
C THR A 315 12.12 17.72 7.00
N GLU A 316 11.35 18.77 6.67
CA GLU A 316 9.94 18.88 7.10
C GLU A 316 9.06 17.78 6.46
N LYS A 317 9.24 17.50 5.15
CA LYS A 317 8.56 16.37 4.48
C LYS A 317 8.88 15.04 5.16
N ASN A 318 10.15 14.78 5.44
CA ASN A 318 10.58 13.56 6.13
C ASN A 318 10.03 13.49 7.57
N LYS A 319 9.98 14.61 8.30
CA LYS A 319 9.35 14.69 9.63
C LYS A 319 7.88 14.30 9.58
N LEU A 320 7.11 14.84 8.64
CA LEU A 320 5.71 14.48 8.41
C LEU A 320 5.55 13.01 7.99
N ALA A 321 6.41 12.50 7.12
CA ALA A 321 6.41 11.10 6.70
C ALA A 321 6.67 10.15 7.87
N ILE A 322 7.63 10.46 8.75
CA ILE A 322 7.90 9.70 9.97
C ILE A 322 6.71 9.75 10.92
N ILE A 323 6.13 10.93 11.19
CA ILE A 323 4.93 11.09 12.03
C ILE A 323 3.78 10.20 11.52
N ASN A 324 3.45 10.31 10.23
CA ASN A 324 2.36 9.54 9.62
C ASN A 324 2.65 8.03 9.62
N LYS A 325 3.90 7.62 9.39
CA LYS A 325 4.31 6.23 9.51
C LYS A 325 4.19 5.71 10.95
N THR A 326 4.63 6.47 11.96
CA THR A 326 4.51 6.07 13.37
C THR A 326 3.05 5.96 13.82
N ARG A 327 2.18 6.88 13.35
CA ARG A 327 0.73 6.82 13.56
C ARG A 327 0.13 5.53 12.99
N GLN A 328 0.43 5.26 11.72
CA GLN A 328 0.05 4.05 11.01
C GLN A 328 0.56 2.79 11.72
N ASP A 329 1.86 2.65 11.98
CA ASP A 329 2.45 1.48 12.64
C ASP A 329 1.83 1.21 14.02
N SER A 330 1.49 2.27 14.76
CA SER A 330 0.82 2.18 16.06
C SER A 330 -0.64 1.72 15.95
N PHE A 331 -1.38 2.23 14.97
CA PHE A 331 -2.73 1.75 14.65
C PHE A 331 -2.70 0.27 14.25
N ASN A 332 -1.74 -0.12 13.43
CA ASN A 332 -1.58 -1.48 12.94
C ASN A 332 -1.32 -2.46 14.08
N ALA A 333 -0.41 -2.14 15.00
CA ALA A 333 -0.14 -2.96 16.18
C ALA A 333 -1.40 -3.18 17.04
N LEU A 334 -2.23 -2.15 17.18
CA LEU A 334 -3.49 -2.22 17.91
C LEU A 334 -4.57 -3.04 17.16
N TYR A 335 -4.65 -2.89 15.84
CA TYR A 335 -5.54 -3.68 14.99
C TYR A 335 -5.15 -5.16 15.03
N ASP A 336 -3.85 -5.47 14.87
CA ASP A 336 -3.30 -6.81 14.93
C ASP A 336 -3.56 -7.47 16.29
N GLU A 337 -3.36 -6.76 17.41
CA GLU A 337 -3.72 -7.23 18.75
C GLU A 337 -5.22 -7.58 18.82
N PHE A 338 -6.09 -6.68 18.33
CA PHE A 338 -7.54 -6.87 18.38
C PHE A 338 -8.00 -8.09 17.58
N VAL A 339 -7.53 -8.26 16.32
CA VAL A 339 -7.99 -9.36 15.46
C VAL A 339 -7.56 -10.73 15.95
N THR A 340 -6.52 -10.85 16.79
CA THR A 340 -6.14 -12.15 17.38
C THR A 340 -7.23 -12.80 18.25
N GLY A 341 -8.18 -12.00 18.77
CA GLY A 341 -9.27 -12.47 19.61
C GLY A 341 -10.55 -12.87 18.86
N LEU A 342 -10.68 -12.49 17.58
CA LEU A 342 -11.91 -12.63 16.81
C LEU A 342 -12.09 -14.06 16.26
N LYS A 343 -13.33 -14.55 16.21
CA LYS A 343 -13.66 -15.80 15.52
C LYS A 343 -14.26 -15.49 14.16
N SER A 344 -13.68 -16.05 13.10
CA SER A 344 -14.19 -15.88 11.73
C SER A 344 -14.61 -17.20 11.09
N ASN A 345 -15.71 -17.16 10.34
CA ASN A 345 -16.25 -18.28 9.57
C ASN A 345 -16.60 -17.83 8.15
N LEU A 346 -16.18 -18.60 7.15
CA LEU A 346 -16.44 -18.35 5.72
C LEU A 346 -17.38 -19.42 5.16
N ASN A 347 -18.46 -19.01 4.49
CA ASN A 347 -19.34 -19.87 3.72
C ASN A 347 -18.67 -20.18 2.36
N GLU A 348 -17.68 -21.08 2.37
CA GLU A 348 -16.91 -21.44 1.17
C GLU A 348 -17.75 -21.81 -0.06
N PRO A 349 -18.86 -22.58 0.05
CA PRO A 349 -19.73 -22.87 -1.09
C PRO A 349 -20.34 -21.60 -1.72
N LEU A 350 -20.84 -20.68 -0.89
CA LEU A 350 -21.40 -19.41 -1.36
C LEU A 350 -20.30 -18.50 -1.94
N TRP A 351 -19.15 -18.38 -1.26
CA TRP A 351 -18.02 -17.57 -1.74
C TRP A 351 -17.55 -17.98 -3.15
N LYS A 352 -17.45 -19.30 -3.39
CA LYS A 352 -17.06 -19.86 -4.68
C LYS A 352 -18.14 -19.73 -5.75
N SER A 353 -19.42 -19.62 -5.38
CA SER A 353 -20.53 -19.42 -6.33
C SER A 353 -20.80 -17.95 -6.68
N ILE A 354 -20.24 -16.98 -5.94
CA ILE A 354 -20.36 -15.56 -6.27
C ILE A 354 -19.61 -15.25 -7.57
N SER A 355 -20.38 -14.95 -8.62
CA SER A 355 -19.93 -14.34 -9.87
C SER A 355 -21.15 -13.70 -10.55
N TYR A 356 -20.92 -12.93 -11.60
CA TYR A 356 -21.99 -12.44 -12.46
C TYR A 356 -21.59 -12.48 -13.94
N GLU A 357 -22.58 -12.49 -14.83
CA GLU A 357 -22.34 -12.30 -16.25
C GLU A 357 -22.37 -10.80 -16.56
N LYS A 358 -21.24 -10.28 -17.04
CA LYS A 358 -21.10 -8.87 -17.38
C LYS A 358 -21.76 -8.54 -18.72
N THR A 359 -22.61 -7.52 -18.71
CA THR A 359 -23.29 -6.95 -19.89
C THR A 359 -22.90 -5.48 -20.05
N ASP A 360 -23.16 -4.89 -21.23
CA ASP A 360 -22.91 -3.46 -21.49
C ASP A 360 -23.78 -2.53 -20.60
N ASP A 361 -24.92 -3.05 -20.11
CA ASP A 361 -25.86 -2.34 -19.24
C ASP A 361 -25.43 -2.32 -17.75
N ILE A 362 -24.43 -3.12 -17.35
CA ILE A 362 -23.87 -3.14 -16.00
C ILE A 362 -22.56 -2.33 -15.99
N ASN A 363 -22.66 -1.04 -15.68
CA ASN A 363 -21.55 -0.07 -15.79
C ASN A 363 -21.32 0.81 -14.54
N THR A 364 -22.09 0.60 -13.47
CA THR A 364 -21.94 1.31 -12.19
C THR A 364 -20.53 1.21 -11.64
N THR A 365 -19.98 2.37 -11.26
CA THR A 365 -18.66 2.55 -10.62
C THR A 365 -18.74 3.48 -9.42
N GLY A 366 -19.91 4.08 -9.18
CA GLY A 366 -20.06 5.26 -8.33
C GLY A 366 -19.91 4.99 -6.83
N PHE A 367 -19.98 3.74 -6.36
CA PHE A 367 -20.08 3.45 -4.92
C PHE A 367 -18.96 4.09 -4.09
N PHE A 368 -17.69 3.96 -4.50
CA PHE A 368 -16.58 4.55 -3.76
C PHE A 368 -16.50 6.08 -3.98
N ASP A 369 -16.56 6.55 -5.23
CA ASP A 369 -16.49 7.98 -5.58
C ASP A 369 -17.61 8.80 -4.92
N ILE A 370 -18.80 8.23 -4.75
CA ILE A 370 -19.95 8.86 -4.08
C ILE A 370 -19.67 8.99 -2.59
N TYR A 371 -19.26 7.93 -1.90
CA TYR A 371 -18.85 8.02 -0.50
C TYR A 371 -17.79 9.11 -0.29
N ASP A 372 -16.72 9.07 -1.09
CA ASP A 372 -15.62 10.04 -1.04
C ASP A 372 -16.13 11.47 -1.26
N SER A 373 -17.13 11.70 -2.12
CA SER A 373 -17.68 13.04 -2.36
C SER A 373 -18.48 13.64 -1.19
N TYR A 374 -18.96 12.82 -0.25
CA TYR A 374 -19.68 13.26 0.95
C TYR A 374 -18.77 13.33 2.20
N PHE A 375 -17.75 12.47 2.26
CA PHE A 375 -16.85 12.36 3.42
C PHE A 375 -15.52 13.10 3.24
N THR A 376 -15.03 13.27 2.01
CA THR A 376 -13.87 14.11 1.72
C THR A 376 -14.26 15.58 1.72
N VAL A 377 -14.29 16.19 2.91
CA VAL A 377 -13.96 17.61 2.99
C VAL A 377 -12.53 17.74 2.48
N ILE A 378 -12.33 18.61 1.50
CA ILE A 378 -11.02 18.87 0.88
C ILE A 378 -10.04 19.31 1.98
N HIS A 379 -9.17 18.40 2.44
CA HIS A 379 -8.03 18.71 3.31
C HIS A 379 -6.89 19.36 2.51
N ASP A 380 -7.21 20.48 1.85
CA ASP A 380 -6.28 21.28 1.04
C ASP A 380 -6.13 22.68 1.66
N GLU A 381 -5.64 22.72 2.90
CA GLU A 381 -5.11 23.96 3.53
C GLU A 381 -3.63 23.85 3.95
N HIS A 382 -2.97 22.71 3.72
CA HIS A 382 -1.55 22.52 4.07
C HIS A 382 -0.68 21.90 2.96
N ALA A 383 -1.21 21.71 1.74
CA ALA A 383 -0.36 21.48 0.57
C ALA A 383 0.15 22.84 0.04
N PRO A 384 1.47 23.05 -0.12
CA PRO A 384 1.98 24.29 -0.69
C PRO A 384 1.55 24.45 -2.15
N SER A 385 0.84 25.54 -2.44
CA SER A 385 0.38 25.94 -3.76
C SER A 385 1.50 25.93 -4.81
N SER A 386 1.38 25.06 -5.81
CA SER A 386 2.32 24.92 -6.94
C SER A 386 2.18 26.04 -7.99
N LYS A 387 2.09 27.30 -7.54
CA LYS A 387 1.99 28.49 -8.40
C LYS A 387 3.04 29.57 -8.16
N ASP A 388 3.95 29.38 -7.21
CA ASP A 388 5.09 30.28 -6.98
C ASP A 388 6.44 29.53 -6.98
N LEU A 389 6.68 28.73 -8.04
CA LEU A 389 8.00 28.26 -8.50
C LEU A 389 8.04 28.20 -10.04
#